data_AF-A0A8W8ISW0-F1
#
_entry.id   AF-A0A8W8ISW0-F1
#
_cell.length_a   1.000
_cell.length_b   1.000
_cell.length_c   1.000
_cell.angle_alpha   90.00
_cell.angle_beta   90.00
_cell.angle_gamma   90.00
#
_symmetry.space_group_name_H-M   'P 1'
#
loop_
_entity.id
_entity.type
_entity.pdbx_description
1 polymer ?
#
loop_
_entity_poly.entity_id
_entity_poly.type
_entity_poly.pdbx_seq_one_letter_code
_entity_poly.pdbx_strand_id
1 'polypeptide(L)'
;MVEKCRTIYVKGIDKSITYDLIETFFCNKLRSGGGDVEKVDYHPEDGYCIVYFENPSDAKNVAAKRKLTVIDKEIKAQMYFPCLGLPEQSINWKDMPYVSYKMNKYLIKFVKNHPAECRQIEEALQKKFVNVEWPESKSYLIVNLKCTVTKDVENAKEILKSWKEEAVAEMDSQMKKLVYQTRSILPEAWPLFLAQMKTVDIDDQDKVIVNSERKILTPVQQSPVQNADSDSEEEKPRRIRHKAYGLNYEIKVISGTLAKMRVDVIVNSTDKSLNLTLGATSKSLLRAGGESLQNECRMKYKYGVQPGKVAMTKGGNLHCRQVYHGAIQKWDHYKGDALSKFNEFVNNCLQMADKNLMSSIAFPAVGTGRLGYPRDLAARTMFKCCRDFLRQKSSTTLKKIIFVVYHEDKETFQVIHVFLQTIYNINTF
;
A
#
# COMPACT_ATOMS: atom_id res chain seq x y z
N MET A 1 -50.69 -34.79 -20.16
CA MET A 1 -51.29 -34.19 -18.94
C MET A 1 -50.50 -32.94 -18.63
N VAL A 2 -51.13 -31.76 -18.55
CA VAL A 2 -50.42 -30.54 -18.12
C VAL A 2 -50.20 -30.68 -16.61
N GLU A 3 -48.93 -30.74 -16.20
CA GLU A 3 -48.55 -30.81 -14.79
C GLU A 3 -49.13 -29.59 -14.06
N LYS A 4 -49.92 -29.82 -13.01
CA LYS A 4 -50.58 -28.73 -12.28
C LYS A 4 -49.51 -27.98 -11.48
N CYS A 5 -49.34 -26.69 -11.76
CA CYS A 5 -48.40 -25.84 -11.03
C CYS A 5 -48.67 -25.87 -9.52
N ARG A 6 -47.61 -26.13 -8.75
CA ARG A 6 -47.59 -26.28 -7.29
C ARG A 6 -46.75 -25.22 -6.59
N THR A 7 -46.45 -24.13 -7.29
CA THR A 7 -45.49 -23.13 -6.84
C THR A 7 -46.12 -21.74 -6.83
N ILE A 8 -45.75 -20.94 -5.83
CA ILE A 8 -46.16 -19.54 -5.72
C ILE A 8 -44.94 -18.62 -5.63
N TYR A 9 -45.11 -17.40 -6.13
CA TYR A 9 -44.19 -16.29 -5.94
C TYR A 9 -44.78 -15.36 -4.88
N VAL A 10 -43.99 -15.03 -3.86
CA VAL A 10 -44.40 -14.21 -2.72
C VAL A 10 -43.55 -12.95 -2.68
N LYS A 11 -44.19 -11.78 -2.73
CA LYS A 11 -43.58 -10.45 -2.67
C LYS A 11 -43.85 -9.76 -1.32
N GLY A 12 -42.93 -8.90 -0.90
CA GLY A 12 -43.04 -8.13 0.35
C GLY A 12 -42.29 -8.78 1.51
N ILE A 13 -41.30 -9.61 1.19
CA ILE A 13 -40.40 -10.23 2.16
C ILE A 13 -39.24 -9.28 2.40
N ASP A 14 -38.73 -9.22 3.63
CA ASP A 14 -37.48 -8.54 3.96
C ASP A 14 -36.74 -9.33 5.04
N LYS A 15 -35.57 -8.84 5.48
CA LYS A 15 -34.71 -9.52 6.44
C LYS A 15 -35.36 -9.80 7.79
N SER A 16 -36.47 -9.15 8.15
CA SER A 16 -37.19 -9.43 9.39
C SER A 16 -38.10 -10.66 9.29
N ILE A 17 -38.40 -11.14 8.08
CA ILE A 17 -39.26 -12.30 7.84
C ILE A 17 -38.37 -13.49 7.50
N THR A 18 -37.97 -14.26 8.51
CA THR A 18 -37.02 -15.37 8.35
C THR A 18 -37.57 -16.55 7.52
N TYR A 19 -36.67 -17.41 7.04
CA TYR A 19 -37.02 -18.64 6.32
C TYR A 19 -38.03 -19.49 7.12
N ASP A 20 -37.73 -19.80 8.39
CA ASP A 20 -38.56 -20.66 9.24
C ASP A 20 -39.98 -20.11 9.40
N LEU A 21 -40.10 -18.78 9.44
CA LEU A 21 -41.37 -18.10 9.57
C LEU A 21 -42.21 -18.19 8.30
N ILE A 22 -41.57 -18.09 7.13
CA ILE A 22 -42.22 -18.27 5.82
C ILE A 22 -42.73 -19.70 5.70
N GLU A 23 -41.86 -20.67 5.97
CA GLU A 23 -42.20 -22.10 5.93
C GLU A 23 -43.35 -22.42 6.88
N THR A 24 -43.24 -22.04 8.16
CA THR A 24 -44.30 -22.25 9.17
C THR A 24 -45.61 -21.56 8.78
N PHE A 25 -45.55 -20.35 8.20
CA PHE A 25 -46.74 -19.61 7.78
C PHE A 25 -47.47 -20.30 6.62
N PHE A 26 -46.73 -20.78 5.62
CA PHE A 26 -47.31 -21.45 4.45
C PHE A 26 -47.73 -22.90 4.72
N CYS A 27 -47.14 -23.58 5.72
CA CYS A 27 -47.66 -24.85 6.25
C CYS A 27 -49.03 -24.70 6.94
N ASN A 28 -49.40 -23.49 7.37
CA ASN A 28 -50.64 -23.27 8.11
C ASN A 28 -51.85 -23.00 7.19
N LYS A 29 -52.67 -24.04 7.01
CA LYS A 29 -53.89 -23.99 6.17
C LYS A 29 -54.90 -22.90 6.56
N LEU A 30 -55.06 -22.60 7.86
CA LEU A 30 -55.99 -21.55 8.30
C LEU A 30 -55.47 -20.15 7.96
N ARG A 31 -54.19 -19.89 8.24
CA ARG A 31 -53.58 -18.56 8.11
C ARG A 31 -53.28 -18.21 6.66
N SER A 32 -52.58 -19.07 5.93
CA SER A 32 -52.15 -18.78 4.56
C SER A 32 -53.04 -19.42 3.49
N GLY A 33 -53.80 -20.48 3.83
CA GLY A 33 -54.49 -21.30 2.85
C GLY A 33 -53.60 -22.36 2.20
N GLY A 34 -52.34 -22.48 2.66
CA GLY A 34 -51.36 -23.45 2.16
C GLY A 34 -51.50 -24.83 2.79
N GLY A 35 -50.40 -25.58 2.78
CA GLY A 35 -50.28 -26.96 3.22
C GLY A 35 -48.81 -27.37 3.21
N ASP A 36 -48.52 -28.65 3.03
CA ASP A 36 -47.15 -29.15 3.13
C ASP A 36 -46.20 -28.47 2.11
N VAL A 37 -45.18 -27.80 2.64
CA VAL A 37 -44.16 -27.07 1.88
C VAL A 37 -42.98 -28.01 1.66
N GLU A 38 -42.64 -28.25 0.39
CA GLU A 38 -41.48 -29.06 0.00
C GLU A 38 -40.18 -28.25 0.13
N LYS A 39 -40.21 -26.99 -0.32
CA LYS A 39 -39.04 -26.11 -0.35
C LYS A 39 -39.45 -24.64 -0.41
N VAL A 40 -38.60 -23.76 0.11
CA VAL A 40 -38.64 -22.32 -0.15
C VAL A 40 -37.33 -21.84 -0.76
N ASP A 41 -37.39 -21.18 -1.92
CA ASP A 41 -36.26 -20.39 -2.44
C ASP A 41 -36.37 -18.97 -1.87
N TYR A 42 -35.53 -18.66 -0.89
CA TYR A 42 -35.62 -17.45 -0.06
C TYR A 42 -34.64 -16.36 -0.54
N HIS A 43 -35.17 -15.21 -0.97
CA HIS A 43 -34.43 -14.08 -1.54
C HIS A 43 -34.75 -12.75 -0.83
N PRO A 44 -34.39 -12.58 0.45
CA PRO A 44 -34.75 -11.39 1.23
C PRO A 44 -34.08 -10.11 0.76
N GLU A 45 -32.91 -10.20 0.11
CA GLU A 45 -32.24 -9.03 -0.48
C GLU A 45 -33.02 -8.48 -1.69
N ASP A 46 -33.72 -9.35 -2.41
CA ASP A 46 -34.52 -9.00 -3.59
C ASP A 46 -36.02 -8.80 -3.26
N GLY A 47 -36.38 -8.98 -2.00
CA GLY A 47 -37.72 -8.70 -1.47
C GLY A 47 -38.78 -9.77 -1.75
N TYR A 48 -38.38 -10.99 -2.11
CA TYR A 48 -39.29 -12.07 -2.50
C TYR A 48 -38.86 -13.46 -2.01
N CYS A 49 -39.78 -14.43 -2.11
CA CYS A 49 -39.44 -15.85 -2.06
C CYS A 49 -40.34 -16.66 -3.01
N ILE A 50 -39.92 -17.88 -3.33
CA ILE A 50 -40.70 -18.84 -4.11
C ILE A 50 -40.98 -20.03 -3.19
N VAL A 51 -42.25 -20.40 -3.05
CA VAL A 51 -42.68 -21.51 -2.18
C VAL A 51 -43.20 -22.64 -3.04
N TYR A 52 -42.65 -23.84 -2.82
CA TYR A 52 -43.01 -25.07 -3.51
C TYR A 52 -43.85 -25.93 -2.55
N PHE A 53 -45.08 -26.22 -2.95
CA PHE A 53 -45.98 -27.10 -2.18
C PHE A 53 -45.93 -28.53 -2.72
N GLU A 54 -46.20 -29.49 -1.86
CA GLU A 54 -46.43 -30.88 -2.27
C GLU A 54 -47.71 -30.98 -3.11
N ASN A 55 -48.77 -30.28 -2.73
CA ASN A 55 -50.08 -30.33 -3.40
C ASN A 55 -50.37 -29.07 -4.25
N PRO A 56 -50.75 -29.22 -5.54
CA PRO A 56 -51.11 -28.09 -6.40
C PRO A 56 -52.34 -27.29 -5.95
N SER A 57 -53.22 -27.88 -5.13
CA SER A 57 -54.37 -27.17 -4.56
C SER A 57 -53.95 -26.08 -3.59
N ASP A 58 -52.86 -26.29 -2.86
CA ASP A 58 -52.43 -25.41 -1.78
C ASP A 58 -51.84 -24.13 -2.36
N ALA A 59 -51.02 -24.25 -3.42
CA ALA A 59 -50.55 -23.11 -4.21
C ALA A 59 -51.71 -22.23 -4.73
N LYS A 60 -52.76 -22.86 -5.26
CA LYS A 60 -53.94 -22.13 -5.77
C LYS A 60 -54.72 -21.43 -4.67
N ASN A 61 -54.92 -22.10 -3.52
CA ASN A 61 -55.63 -21.55 -2.39
C ASN A 61 -54.91 -20.32 -1.82
N VAL A 62 -53.58 -20.39 -1.70
CA VAL A 62 -52.75 -19.27 -1.25
C VAL A 62 -52.81 -18.11 -2.24
N ALA A 63 -52.65 -18.38 -3.55
CA ALA A 63 -52.70 -17.36 -4.59
C ALA A 63 -54.10 -16.69 -4.72
N ALA A 64 -55.17 -17.37 -4.31
CA ALA A 64 -56.52 -16.82 -4.30
C ALA A 64 -56.80 -15.91 -3.09
N LYS A 65 -55.95 -15.90 -2.05
CA LYS A 65 -56.15 -15.04 -0.88
C LYS A 65 -55.88 -13.58 -1.24
N ARG A 66 -56.85 -12.71 -0.95
CA ARG A 66 -56.75 -11.26 -1.19
C ARG A 66 -55.78 -10.55 -0.25
N LYS A 67 -55.60 -11.06 0.97
CA LYS A 67 -54.74 -10.46 1.99
C LYS A 67 -54.00 -11.55 2.75
N LEU A 68 -52.69 -11.41 2.82
CA LEU A 68 -51.79 -12.26 3.60
C LEU A 68 -50.92 -11.35 4.45
N THR A 69 -50.76 -11.69 5.73
CA THR A 69 -50.02 -10.87 6.69
C THR A 69 -49.12 -11.74 7.55
N VAL A 70 -47.83 -11.41 7.59
CA VAL A 70 -46.79 -12.11 8.35
C VAL A 70 -46.06 -11.08 9.22
N ILE A 71 -46.11 -11.25 10.54
CA ILE A 71 -45.60 -10.26 11.52
C ILE A 71 -46.07 -8.84 11.17
N ASP A 72 -47.39 -8.67 11.06
CA ASP A 72 -48.05 -7.39 10.75
C ASP A 72 -47.62 -6.70 9.43
N LYS A 73 -46.84 -7.39 8.58
CA LYS A 73 -46.46 -6.94 7.23
C LYS A 73 -47.32 -7.64 6.19
N GLU A 74 -47.86 -6.86 5.26
CA GLU A 74 -48.67 -7.38 4.16
C GLU A 74 -47.77 -7.96 3.06
N ILE A 75 -48.04 -9.21 2.69
CA ILE A 75 -47.35 -9.92 1.61
C ILE A 75 -48.34 -10.24 0.48
N LYS A 76 -47.84 -10.36 -0.75
CA LYS A 76 -48.65 -10.70 -1.93
C LYS A 76 -48.16 -12.00 -2.53
N ALA A 77 -49.07 -12.97 -2.71
CA ALA A 77 -48.76 -14.25 -3.32
C ALA A 77 -49.51 -14.41 -4.65
N GLN A 78 -48.85 -15.01 -5.64
CA GLN A 78 -49.45 -15.36 -6.93
C GLN A 78 -48.87 -16.65 -7.47
N MET A 79 -49.57 -17.30 -8.40
CA MET A 79 -49.06 -18.51 -9.06
C MET A 79 -47.72 -18.23 -9.76
N TYR A 80 -46.75 -19.13 -9.59
CA TYR A 80 -45.44 -19.03 -10.22
C TYR A 80 -45.16 -20.24 -11.10
N PHE A 81 -44.92 -19.99 -12.37
CA PHE A 81 -44.58 -21.03 -13.34
C PHE A 81 -43.09 -20.88 -13.68
N PRO A 82 -42.22 -21.81 -13.26
CA PRO A 82 -40.77 -21.68 -13.50
C PRO A 82 -40.41 -21.45 -14.98
N CYS A 83 -41.18 -22.01 -15.92
CA CYS A 83 -40.98 -21.83 -17.35
C CYS A 83 -41.33 -20.42 -17.87
N LEU A 84 -42.07 -19.61 -17.11
CA LEU A 84 -42.40 -18.23 -17.45
C LEU A 84 -41.40 -17.22 -16.87
N GLY A 85 -40.44 -17.68 -16.05
CA GLY A 85 -39.51 -16.82 -15.32
C GLY A 85 -40.17 -16.04 -14.18
N LEU A 86 -39.37 -15.25 -13.46
CA LEU A 86 -39.87 -14.40 -12.37
C LEU A 86 -40.96 -13.44 -12.91
N PRO A 87 -42.10 -13.30 -12.22
CA PRO A 87 -43.13 -12.36 -12.61
C PRO A 87 -42.53 -10.96 -12.72
N GLU A 88 -42.90 -10.20 -13.76
CA GLU A 88 -42.39 -8.84 -13.97
C GLU A 88 -42.46 -8.05 -12.66
N GLN A 89 -41.29 -7.80 -12.05
CA GLN A 89 -41.22 -7.05 -10.82
C GLN A 89 -41.76 -5.65 -11.13
N SER A 90 -42.87 -5.27 -10.51
CA SER A 90 -43.33 -3.88 -10.56
C SER A 90 -42.19 -3.02 -10.01
N ILE A 91 -41.51 -2.29 -10.89
CA ILE A 91 -40.42 -1.40 -10.53
C ILE A 91 -40.97 -0.39 -9.53
N ASN A 92 -40.39 -0.36 -8.34
CA ASN A 92 -40.73 0.65 -7.36
C ASN A 92 -39.99 1.93 -7.72
N TRP A 93 -40.64 2.78 -8.52
CA TRP A 93 -40.07 4.05 -8.97
C TRP A 93 -39.81 5.05 -7.84
N LYS A 94 -40.22 4.74 -6.61
CA LYS A 94 -39.87 5.51 -5.41
C LYS A 94 -38.53 5.08 -4.80
N ASP A 95 -38.05 3.88 -5.13
CA ASP A 95 -36.84 3.29 -4.56
C ASP A 95 -35.91 2.86 -5.70
N MET A 96 -35.25 3.85 -6.28
CA MET A 96 -34.36 3.67 -7.43
C MET A 96 -33.02 3.08 -6.98
N PRO A 97 -32.38 2.23 -7.82
CA PRO A 97 -31.12 1.63 -7.46
C PRO A 97 -30.04 2.69 -7.24
N TYR A 98 -29.15 2.42 -6.28
CA TYR A 98 -27.93 3.18 -6.05
C TYR A 98 -26.74 2.22 -5.91
N VAL A 99 -25.53 2.74 -6.13
CA VAL A 99 -24.27 2.03 -5.94
C VAL A 99 -23.31 2.89 -5.14
N SER A 100 -22.70 2.32 -4.11
CA SER A 100 -21.60 2.96 -3.39
C SER A 100 -20.28 2.57 -4.03
N TYR A 101 -19.59 3.55 -4.63
CA TYR A 101 -18.32 3.38 -5.32
C TYR A 101 -17.16 3.78 -4.41
N LYS A 102 -16.19 2.87 -4.22
CA LYS A 102 -15.02 3.14 -3.37
C LYS A 102 -13.91 3.81 -4.17
N MET A 103 -13.56 5.03 -3.81
CA MET A 103 -12.57 5.86 -4.48
C MET A 103 -11.42 6.26 -3.52
N ASN A 104 -10.23 6.50 -4.08
CA ASN A 104 -9.09 6.98 -3.31
C ASN A 104 -9.35 8.40 -2.77
N LYS A 105 -9.09 8.63 -1.47
CA LYS A 105 -9.28 9.93 -0.81
C LYS A 105 -8.58 11.11 -1.52
N TYR A 106 -7.44 10.88 -2.15
CA TYR A 106 -6.70 11.93 -2.86
C TYR A 106 -7.35 12.29 -4.19
N LEU A 107 -7.91 11.31 -4.90
CA LEU A 107 -8.68 11.55 -6.11
C LEU A 107 -9.99 12.27 -5.79
N ILE A 108 -10.70 11.88 -4.72
CA ILE A 108 -11.90 12.61 -4.23
C ILE A 108 -11.54 14.07 -3.95
N LYS A 109 -10.45 14.31 -3.21
CA LYS A 109 -9.99 15.68 -2.90
C LYS A 109 -9.62 16.46 -4.15
N PHE A 110 -8.97 15.83 -5.12
CA PHE A 110 -8.61 16.44 -6.40
C PHE A 110 -9.86 16.89 -7.15
N VAL A 111 -10.81 15.99 -7.40
CA VAL A 111 -12.04 16.27 -8.15
C VAL A 111 -12.88 17.34 -7.45
N LYS A 112 -13.05 17.28 -6.13
CA LYS A 112 -13.81 18.30 -5.38
C LYS A 112 -13.19 19.69 -5.43
N ASN A 113 -11.87 19.78 -5.54
CA ASN A 113 -11.18 21.07 -5.60
C ASN A 113 -11.08 21.63 -7.02
N HIS A 114 -11.47 20.86 -8.04
CA HIS A 114 -11.39 21.25 -9.44
C HIS A 114 -12.77 21.12 -10.11
N PRO A 115 -13.56 22.22 -10.12
CA PRO A 115 -14.93 22.19 -10.62
C PRO A 115 -15.08 21.74 -12.08
N ALA A 116 -14.07 21.97 -12.92
CA ALA A 116 -14.13 21.58 -14.34
C ALA A 116 -14.10 20.05 -14.50
N GLU A 117 -13.20 19.37 -13.79
CA GLU A 117 -13.06 17.92 -13.76
C GLU A 117 -14.29 17.26 -13.11
N CYS A 118 -14.80 17.86 -12.03
CA CYS A 118 -16.04 17.43 -11.39
C CYS A 118 -17.22 17.44 -12.38
N ARG A 119 -17.41 18.58 -13.09
CA ARG A 119 -18.45 18.70 -14.12
C ARG A 119 -18.26 17.70 -15.25
N GLN A 120 -17.03 17.51 -15.73
CA GLN A 120 -16.76 16.57 -16.80
C GLN A 120 -17.14 15.12 -16.42
N ILE A 121 -16.85 14.72 -15.18
CA ILE A 121 -17.20 13.40 -14.64
C ILE A 121 -18.73 13.30 -14.52
N GLU A 122 -19.38 14.30 -13.92
CA GLU A 122 -20.84 14.36 -13.75
C GLU A 122 -21.58 14.32 -15.09
N GLU A 123 -21.15 15.09 -16.08
CA GLU A 123 -21.73 15.11 -17.43
C GLU A 123 -21.60 13.75 -18.15
N ALA A 124 -20.46 13.06 -17.98
CA ALA A 124 -20.28 11.73 -18.55
C ALA A 124 -21.21 10.70 -17.91
N LEU A 125 -21.34 10.74 -16.58
CA LEU A 125 -22.19 9.84 -15.79
C LEU A 125 -23.70 10.15 -15.98
N GLN A 126 -24.06 11.40 -16.19
CA GLN A 126 -25.44 11.81 -16.46
C GLN A 126 -25.96 11.22 -17.78
N LYS A 127 -25.10 11.04 -18.80
CA LYS A 127 -25.44 10.32 -20.05
C LYS A 127 -25.83 8.86 -19.83
N LYS A 128 -25.48 8.30 -18.67
CA LYS A 128 -25.80 6.95 -18.21
C LYS A 128 -26.87 6.93 -17.10
N PHE A 129 -27.63 8.03 -16.95
CA PHE A 129 -28.65 8.19 -15.91
C PHE A 129 -28.10 8.02 -14.49
N VAL A 130 -26.89 8.53 -14.25
CA VAL A 130 -26.25 8.52 -12.94
C VAL A 130 -26.14 9.94 -12.41
N ASN A 131 -26.70 10.17 -11.23
CA ASN A 131 -26.39 11.33 -10.40
C ASN A 131 -25.29 10.97 -9.41
N VAL A 132 -24.23 11.78 -9.35
CA VAL A 132 -23.08 11.53 -8.48
C VAL A 132 -23.22 12.35 -7.21
N GLU A 133 -23.24 11.69 -6.06
CA GLU A 133 -23.21 12.34 -4.76
C GLU A 133 -21.81 12.22 -4.15
N TRP A 134 -21.08 13.33 -4.20
CA TRP A 134 -19.77 13.44 -3.60
C TRP A 134 -19.87 13.54 -2.07
N PRO A 135 -18.97 12.89 -1.32
CA PRO A 135 -19.01 12.91 0.13
C PRO A 135 -18.78 14.32 0.68
N GLU A 136 -19.59 14.75 1.65
CA GLU A 136 -19.47 16.06 2.30
C GLU A 136 -18.25 16.15 3.23
N SER A 137 -17.94 15.06 3.94
CA SER A 137 -16.85 14.99 4.92
C SER A 137 -15.53 14.45 4.34
N LYS A 138 -14.40 14.86 4.96
CA LYS A 138 -13.02 14.53 4.55
C LYS A 138 -12.64 13.06 4.75
N SER A 139 -13.48 12.25 5.39
CA SER A 139 -13.11 10.91 5.88
C SER A 139 -13.69 9.73 5.08
N TYR A 140 -14.47 9.94 4.02
CA TYR A 140 -15.11 8.83 3.32
C TYR A 140 -14.54 8.60 1.93
N LEU A 141 -14.05 7.37 1.75
CA LEU A 141 -13.57 6.79 0.49
C LEU A 141 -14.72 6.39 -0.44
N ILE A 142 -15.94 6.90 -0.22
CA ILE A 142 -17.16 6.39 -0.86
C ILE A 142 -17.86 7.54 -1.58
N VAL A 143 -18.18 7.32 -2.85
CA VAL A 143 -18.99 8.20 -3.71
C VAL A 143 -20.28 7.43 -4.02
N ASN A 144 -21.44 8.05 -3.85
CA ASN A 144 -22.71 7.38 -4.14
C ASN A 144 -23.19 7.73 -5.54
N LEU A 145 -23.54 6.70 -6.31
CA LEU A 145 -24.10 6.80 -7.66
C LEU A 145 -25.58 6.49 -7.55
N LYS A 146 -26.45 7.44 -7.90
CA LYS A 146 -27.90 7.29 -7.83
C LYS A 146 -28.50 7.24 -9.22
N CYS A 147 -29.42 6.29 -9.44
CA CYS A 147 -30.11 6.16 -10.70
C CYS A 147 -31.14 7.28 -10.89
N THR A 148 -31.13 7.91 -12.06
CA THR A 148 -32.07 8.99 -12.43
C THR A 148 -33.07 8.57 -13.51
N VAL A 149 -33.12 7.28 -13.88
CA VAL A 149 -34.07 6.76 -14.87
C VAL A 149 -35.52 6.99 -14.41
N THR A 150 -36.34 7.57 -15.26
CA THR A 150 -37.77 7.78 -15.00
C THR A 150 -38.63 6.83 -15.84
N LYS A 151 -39.94 6.78 -15.54
CA LYS A 151 -40.92 5.96 -16.28
C LYS A 151 -41.02 6.32 -17.75
N ASP A 152 -40.72 7.57 -18.07
CA ASP A 152 -40.92 8.17 -19.38
C ASP A 152 -39.73 7.92 -20.32
N VAL A 153 -38.64 7.33 -19.79
CA VAL A 153 -37.47 6.94 -20.58
C VAL A 153 -37.76 5.65 -21.36
N GLU A 154 -37.51 5.66 -22.66
CA GLU A 154 -37.64 4.50 -23.52
C GLU A 154 -36.71 3.37 -23.05
N ASN A 155 -37.22 2.14 -23.00
CA ASN A 155 -36.50 0.96 -22.48
C ASN A 155 -36.01 1.09 -21.03
N ALA A 156 -36.61 1.96 -20.20
CA ALA A 156 -36.24 2.15 -18.80
C ALA A 156 -36.09 0.85 -17.99
N LYS A 157 -36.99 -0.13 -18.22
CA LYS A 157 -36.93 -1.43 -17.55
C LYS A 157 -35.68 -2.24 -17.90
N GLU A 158 -35.22 -2.16 -19.14
CA GLU A 158 -34.02 -2.86 -19.62
C GLU A 158 -32.76 -2.16 -19.12
N ILE A 159 -32.73 -0.83 -19.19
CA ILE A 159 -31.65 -0.01 -18.63
C ILE A 159 -31.46 -0.33 -17.15
N LEU A 160 -32.55 -0.43 -16.38
CA LEU A 160 -32.48 -0.73 -14.94
C LEU A 160 -31.89 -2.11 -14.61
N LYS A 161 -31.93 -3.07 -15.53
CA LYS A 161 -31.33 -4.40 -15.32
C LYS A 161 -29.81 -4.37 -15.35
N SER A 162 -29.20 -3.53 -16.18
CA SER A 162 -27.73 -3.39 -16.33
C SER A 162 -27.17 -2.10 -15.74
N TRP A 163 -28.03 -1.24 -15.18
CA TRP A 163 -27.65 0.11 -14.78
C TRP A 163 -26.51 0.13 -13.74
N LYS A 164 -26.50 -0.80 -12.78
CA LYS A 164 -25.47 -0.83 -11.73
C LYS A 164 -24.09 -1.10 -12.33
N GLU A 165 -23.99 -2.08 -13.22
CA GLU A 165 -22.75 -2.45 -13.91
C GLU A 165 -22.29 -1.32 -14.83
N GLU A 166 -23.20 -0.71 -15.58
CA GLU A 166 -22.89 0.41 -16.48
C GLU A 166 -22.43 1.66 -15.72
N ALA A 167 -23.07 1.98 -14.59
CA ALA A 167 -22.69 3.12 -13.75
C ALA A 167 -21.28 2.96 -13.18
N VAL A 168 -20.92 1.75 -12.72
CA VAL A 168 -19.57 1.44 -12.23
C VAL A 168 -18.55 1.47 -13.37
N ALA A 169 -18.87 0.88 -14.52
CA ALA A 169 -17.96 0.84 -15.66
C ALA A 169 -17.64 2.25 -16.20
N GLU A 170 -18.65 3.13 -16.25
CA GLU A 170 -18.44 4.53 -16.67
C GLU A 170 -17.60 5.29 -15.63
N MET A 171 -17.88 5.11 -14.33
CA MET A 171 -17.05 5.69 -13.27
C MET A 171 -15.59 5.21 -13.39
N ASP A 172 -15.35 3.92 -13.59
CA ASP A 172 -14.01 3.36 -13.79
C ASP A 172 -13.31 3.94 -15.02
N SER A 173 -14.05 4.15 -16.12
CA SER A 173 -13.55 4.78 -17.35
C SER A 173 -13.08 6.21 -17.09
N GLN A 174 -13.85 7.00 -16.32
CA GLN A 174 -13.43 8.34 -15.91
C GLN A 174 -12.22 8.28 -14.97
N MET A 175 -12.18 7.30 -14.07
CA MET A 175 -11.07 7.15 -13.11
C MET A 175 -9.75 6.79 -13.75
N LYS A 176 -9.74 6.03 -14.86
CA LYS A 176 -8.52 5.71 -15.60
C LYS A 176 -7.82 6.94 -16.18
N LYS A 177 -8.54 8.04 -16.37
CA LYS A 177 -7.96 9.32 -16.85
C LYS A 177 -7.18 10.03 -15.75
N LEU A 178 -7.40 9.67 -14.49
CA LEU A 178 -6.73 10.26 -13.33
C LEU A 178 -5.61 9.33 -12.85
N VAL A 179 -4.40 9.88 -12.74
CA VAL A 179 -3.24 9.15 -12.20
C VAL A 179 -2.93 9.70 -10.81
N TYR A 180 -2.89 8.82 -9.81
CA TYR A 180 -2.35 9.17 -8.51
C TYR A 180 -1.17 8.28 -8.17
N GLN A 181 -0.16 8.87 -7.53
CA GLN A 181 1.01 8.15 -7.08
C GLN A 181 1.33 8.54 -5.64
N THR A 182 1.42 7.54 -4.75
CA THR A 182 1.86 7.77 -3.37
C THR A 182 3.36 7.54 -3.27
N ARG A 183 4.07 8.52 -2.72
CA ARG A 183 5.50 8.43 -2.39
C ARG A 183 5.67 8.76 -0.92
N SER A 184 6.31 7.85 -0.19
CA SER A 184 6.71 8.12 1.19
C SER A 184 8.01 8.92 1.15
N ILE A 185 7.95 10.16 1.62
CA ILE A 185 9.11 11.05 1.67
C ILE A 185 9.42 11.30 3.13
N LEU A 186 10.70 11.24 3.49
CA LEU A 186 11.20 11.69 4.78
C LEU A 186 10.69 13.11 5.08
N PRO A 187 10.19 13.40 6.30
CA PRO A 187 9.88 14.77 6.71
C PRO A 187 11.01 15.75 6.42
N GLU A 188 12.25 15.28 6.56
CA GLU A 188 13.47 16.05 6.36
C GLU A 188 13.79 16.31 4.88
N ALA A 189 13.42 15.39 3.98
CA ALA A 189 13.62 15.54 2.53
C ALA A 189 12.49 16.34 1.88
N TRP A 190 11.43 16.62 2.64
CA TRP A 190 10.24 17.32 2.16
C TRP A 190 10.54 18.70 1.55
N PRO A 191 11.40 19.56 2.14
CA PRO A 191 11.72 20.86 1.53
C PRO A 191 12.41 20.72 0.18
N LEU A 192 13.34 19.76 0.04
CA LEU A 192 14.06 19.50 -1.21
C LEU A 192 13.14 18.92 -2.29
N PHE A 193 12.27 17.99 -1.90
CA PHE A 193 11.26 17.46 -2.81
C PHE A 193 10.34 18.56 -3.32
N LEU A 194 9.86 19.45 -2.44
CA LEU A 194 9.06 20.59 -2.86
C LEU A 194 9.83 21.54 -3.79
N ALA A 195 11.11 21.81 -3.51
CA ALA A 195 11.95 22.63 -4.37
C ALA A 195 12.12 22.00 -5.77
N GLN A 196 12.35 20.69 -5.85
CA GLN A 196 12.43 19.98 -7.13
C GLN A 196 11.09 19.93 -7.85
N MET A 197 9.99 19.67 -7.14
CA MET A 197 8.65 19.67 -7.75
C MET A 197 8.30 21.02 -8.38
N LYS A 198 8.78 22.14 -7.82
CA LYS A 198 8.63 23.47 -8.43
C LYS A 198 9.42 23.65 -9.74
N THR A 199 10.46 22.85 -9.95
CA THR A 199 11.30 22.88 -11.16
C THR A 199 10.89 21.86 -12.21
N VAL A 200 9.97 20.94 -11.88
CA VAL A 200 9.43 20.00 -12.86
C VAL A 200 8.54 20.80 -13.81
N ASP A 201 8.84 20.70 -15.10
CA ASP A 201 7.97 21.24 -16.15
C ASP A 201 6.70 20.39 -16.19
N ILE A 202 5.60 20.98 -15.71
CA ILE A 202 4.29 20.38 -15.69
C ILE A 202 3.48 21.18 -16.70
N ASP A 203 3.11 20.54 -17.82
CA ASP A 203 2.35 21.16 -18.92
C ASP A 203 1.11 21.92 -18.43
N ASP A 204 0.50 21.45 -17.33
CA ASP A 204 -0.65 22.09 -16.68
C ASP A 204 -0.56 21.93 -15.15
N GLN A 205 -0.07 22.97 -14.47
CA GLN A 205 0.12 22.96 -13.01
C GLN A 205 -1.18 22.77 -12.23
N ASP A 206 -2.34 23.12 -12.82
CA ASP A 206 -3.65 22.97 -12.18
C ASP A 206 -4.10 21.49 -12.17
N LYS A 207 -3.50 20.64 -13.01
CA LYS A 207 -3.82 19.19 -13.09
C LYS A 207 -2.96 18.30 -12.21
N VAL A 208 -1.99 18.84 -11.48
CA VAL A 208 -1.09 18.06 -10.61
C VAL A 208 -1.09 18.59 -9.18
N ILE A 209 -1.68 17.83 -8.26
CA ILE A 209 -1.66 18.16 -6.83
C ILE A 209 -0.65 17.28 -6.08
N VAL A 210 0.33 17.92 -5.45
CA VAL A 210 1.16 17.28 -4.43
C VAL A 210 0.47 17.39 -3.08
N ASN A 211 -0.12 16.29 -2.62
CA ASN A 211 -0.73 16.25 -1.29
C ASN A 211 0.23 15.66 -0.26
N SER A 212 0.49 16.41 0.82
CA SER A 212 1.35 15.98 1.92
C SER A 212 0.53 15.46 3.09
N GLU A 213 0.69 14.20 3.46
CA GLU A 213 0.25 13.73 4.77
C GLU A 213 1.44 13.72 5.73
N ARG A 214 1.51 14.74 6.60
CA ARG A 214 2.40 14.69 7.75
C ARG A 214 1.83 13.69 8.75
N LYS A 215 2.20 12.40 8.64
CA LYS A 215 2.07 11.50 9.79
C LYS A 215 3.12 11.92 10.80
N ILE A 216 2.68 12.62 11.85
CA ILE A 216 3.49 12.81 13.05
C ILE A 216 3.65 11.43 13.67
N LEU A 217 4.81 10.78 13.44
CA LEU A 217 5.26 9.72 14.33
C LEU A 217 5.69 10.43 15.60
N THR A 218 4.79 10.59 16.57
CA THR A 218 5.07 11.26 17.84
C THR A 218 6.24 10.56 18.54
N PRO A 219 7.40 11.21 18.67
CA PRO A 219 8.39 10.83 19.65
C PRO A 219 7.98 11.51 20.97
N VAL A 220 8.04 10.76 22.07
CA VAL A 220 7.96 11.32 23.43
C VAL A 220 8.99 12.44 23.56
N GLN A 221 8.53 13.55 24.14
CA GLN A 221 9.22 14.83 24.29
C GLN A 221 10.63 14.74 24.91
N GLN A 222 11.53 15.60 24.44
CA GLN A 222 12.38 16.44 25.30
C GLN A 222 12.67 17.79 24.59
N SER A 223 12.70 18.84 25.40
CA SER A 223 12.52 20.28 25.12
C SER A 223 13.68 20.97 24.34
N PRO A 224 13.52 22.25 23.91
CA PRO A 224 14.30 22.90 22.84
C PRO A 224 15.44 23.82 23.32
N VAL A 225 16.44 24.07 22.45
CA VAL A 225 17.33 25.25 22.51
C VAL A 225 17.54 25.82 21.09
N GLN A 226 17.79 27.13 21.03
CA GLN A 226 17.45 28.14 20.01
C GLN A 226 18.51 28.40 18.88
N ASN A 227 18.07 29.21 17.91
CA ASN A 227 18.56 29.60 16.56
C ASN A 227 19.86 30.46 16.48
N ALA A 228 20.50 30.54 15.28
CA ALA A 228 20.53 31.73 14.38
C ALA A 228 21.66 31.75 13.28
N ASP A 229 21.24 32.00 12.02
CA ASP A 229 21.73 32.88 10.90
C ASP A 229 23.16 32.75 10.27
N SER A 230 23.32 32.38 8.97
CA SER A 230 23.43 33.13 7.67
C SER A 230 24.84 33.76 7.41
N ASP A 231 25.54 33.67 6.26
CA ASP A 231 25.26 34.01 4.85
C ASP A 231 26.25 33.39 3.79
N SER A 232 25.99 33.68 2.51
CA SER A 232 26.44 33.21 1.15
C SER A 232 27.94 33.45 0.74
N GLU A 233 28.57 32.97 -0.36
CA GLU A 233 28.26 32.75 -1.82
C GLU A 233 29.19 31.69 -2.54
N GLU A 234 28.76 31.23 -3.75
CA GLU A 234 29.33 30.53 -4.95
C GLU A 234 30.82 30.06 -5.08
N GLU A 235 31.27 29.07 -5.90
CA GLU A 235 30.78 27.88 -6.64
C GLU A 235 32.03 27.10 -7.21
N LYS A 236 32.11 25.74 -7.09
CA LYS A 236 33.01 24.77 -7.79
C LYS A 236 32.85 23.34 -7.20
N PRO A 237 33.20 22.22 -7.90
CA PRO A 237 32.62 20.89 -7.66
C PRO A 237 32.91 20.38 -6.24
N ARG A 238 31.87 20.36 -5.40
CA ARG A 238 32.04 20.41 -3.94
C ARG A 238 32.52 19.09 -3.35
N ARG A 239 33.80 19.04 -2.96
CA ARG A 239 34.29 18.23 -1.84
C ARG A 239 33.69 18.81 -0.55
N ILE A 240 32.63 18.21 -0.02
CA ILE A 240 32.04 18.72 1.22
C ILE A 240 32.71 18.08 2.45
N ARG A 241 33.62 18.82 3.08
CA ARG A 241 34.11 18.54 4.43
C ARG A 241 33.18 19.24 5.42
N HIS A 242 32.39 18.48 6.18
CA HIS A 242 31.51 19.07 7.18
C HIS A 242 32.11 18.90 8.58
N LYS A 243 32.25 20.02 9.30
CA LYS A 243 32.42 20.06 10.75
C LYS A 243 31.03 20.06 11.38
N ALA A 244 30.42 18.89 11.53
CA ALA A 244 29.31 18.74 12.46
C ALA A 244 29.87 18.13 13.75
N TYR A 245 29.55 18.71 14.91
CA TYR A 245 29.98 18.24 16.24
C TYR A 245 31.48 18.40 16.57
N GLY A 246 32.20 19.33 15.92
CA GLY A 246 33.64 19.51 16.16
C GLY A 246 34.53 18.37 15.62
N LEU A 247 33.94 17.40 14.90
CA LEU A 247 34.63 16.26 14.32
C LEU A 247 34.82 16.45 12.81
N ASN A 248 36.06 16.31 12.34
CA ASN A 248 36.38 16.30 10.91
C ASN A 248 36.05 14.92 10.32
N TYR A 249 34.84 14.71 9.81
CA TYR A 249 34.46 13.49 9.08
C TYR A 249 33.78 13.81 7.75
N GLU A 250 33.74 12.82 6.86
CA GLU A 250 33.18 12.91 5.52
C GLU A 250 32.30 11.69 5.25
N ILE A 251 31.03 11.90 4.90
CA ILE A 251 30.11 10.84 4.45
C ILE A 251 29.89 11.04 2.95
N LYS A 252 30.07 9.98 2.16
CA LYS A 252 29.97 10.06 0.70
C LYS A 252 29.07 8.98 0.16
N VAL A 253 28.44 9.28 -0.96
CA VAL A 253 27.79 8.29 -1.82
C VAL A 253 28.51 8.34 -3.16
N ILE A 254 28.93 7.18 -3.65
CA ILE A 254 29.60 7.08 -4.95
C ILE A 254 28.94 5.97 -5.78
N SER A 255 28.89 6.21 -7.09
CA SER A 255 28.55 5.20 -8.08
C SER A 255 29.86 4.48 -8.47
N GLY A 256 29.92 3.16 -8.26
CA GLY A 256 31.17 2.42 -8.49
C GLY A 256 31.10 0.94 -8.13
N THR A 257 32.28 0.30 -8.06
CA THR A 257 32.41 -1.12 -7.66
C THR A 257 33.06 -1.20 -6.30
N LEU A 258 32.37 -1.79 -5.31
CA LEU A 258 32.86 -1.89 -3.93
C LEU A 258 34.24 -2.58 -3.83
N ALA A 259 34.48 -3.61 -4.64
CA ALA A 259 35.76 -4.33 -4.67
C ALA A 259 36.96 -3.48 -5.14
N LYS A 260 36.72 -2.33 -5.79
CA LYS A 260 37.77 -1.41 -6.26
C LYS A 260 38.11 -0.30 -5.25
N MET A 261 37.45 -0.29 -4.09
CA MET A 261 37.64 0.76 -3.09
C MET A 261 39.01 0.70 -2.43
N ARG A 262 39.60 1.89 -2.21
CA ARG A 262 40.81 2.08 -1.42
C ARG A 262 40.43 2.73 -0.10
N VAL A 263 40.17 1.90 0.91
CA VAL A 263 39.69 2.29 2.25
C VAL A 263 40.25 1.31 3.28
N ASP A 264 40.19 1.64 4.56
CA ASP A 264 40.69 0.72 5.59
C ASP A 264 39.77 -0.50 5.76
N VAL A 265 38.45 -0.29 5.69
CA VAL A 265 37.45 -1.33 5.89
C VAL A 265 36.48 -1.38 4.71
N ILE A 266 36.25 -2.58 4.16
CA ILE A 266 35.14 -2.86 3.25
C ILE A 266 34.09 -3.70 3.99
N VAL A 267 32.83 -3.32 3.89
CA VAL A 267 31.72 -4.07 4.50
C VAL A 267 31.10 -5.01 3.47
N ASN A 268 30.92 -6.27 3.84
CA ASN A 268 30.20 -7.26 3.05
C ASN A 268 28.91 -7.67 3.75
N SER A 269 27.84 -7.79 2.97
CA SER A 269 26.58 -8.38 3.39
C SER A 269 26.42 -9.73 2.71
N THR A 270 26.31 -10.79 3.52
CA THR A 270 26.21 -12.17 3.05
C THR A 270 25.22 -12.96 3.90
N ASP A 271 25.06 -14.25 3.65
CA ASP A 271 24.23 -15.12 4.48
C ASP A 271 24.93 -15.55 5.80
N LYS A 272 24.17 -16.10 6.74
CA LYS A 272 24.67 -16.52 8.06
C LYS A 272 25.82 -17.52 8.04
N SER A 273 25.97 -18.32 6.97
CA SER A 273 27.06 -19.29 6.84
C SER A 273 28.38 -18.66 6.40
N LEU A 274 28.41 -17.36 6.10
CA LEU A 274 29.56 -16.64 5.55
C LEU A 274 30.09 -17.29 4.25
N ASN A 275 29.17 -17.80 3.43
CA ASN A 275 29.51 -18.31 2.10
C ASN A 275 29.61 -17.16 1.10
N LEU A 276 30.83 -16.73 0.84
CA LEU A 276 31.13 -15.60 -0.03
C LEU A 276 30.87 -15.90 -1.53
N THR A 277 30.60 -17.15 -1.87
CA THR A 277 30.12 -17.52 -3.21
C THR A 277 28.64 -17.17 -3.43
N LEU A 278 27.91 -16.69 -2.40
CA LEU A 278 26.51 -16.31 -2.49
C LEU A 278 26.33 -14.79 -2.45
N GLY A 279 25.50 -14.27 -3.36
CA GLY A 279 25.22 -12.84 -3.47
C GLY A 279 26.22 -12.08 -4.36
N ALA A 280 25.74 -11.06 -5.07
CA ALA A 280 26.54 -10.33 -6.05
C ALA A 280 27.73 -9.59 -5.39
N THR A 281 27.48 -8.92 -4.25
CA THR A 281 28.51 -8.22 -3.48
C THR A 281 29.59 -9.18 -2.99
N SER A 282 29.21 -10.26 -2.30
CA SER A 282 30.18 -11.26 -1.81
C SER A 282 30.98 -11.89 -2.94
N LYS A 283 30.34 -12.28 -4.06
CA LYS A 283 31.05 -12.82 -5.24
C LYS A 283 32.06 -11.83 -5.81
N SER A 284 31.67 -10.56 -5.92
CA SER A 284 32.57 -9.51 -6.40
C SER A 284 33.77 -9.32 -5.48
N LEU A 285 33.57 -9.37 -4.16
CA LEU A 285 34.64 -9.26 -3.17
C LEU A 285 35.52 -10.51 -3.13
N LEU A 286 34.95 -11.71 -3.20
CA LEU A 286 35.70 -12.97 -3.25
C LEU A 286 36.58 -13.05 -4.50
N ARG A 287 36.03 -12.69 -5.66
CA ARG A 287 36.79 -12.68 -6.93
C ARG A 287 37.99 -11.73 -6.88
N ALA A 288 37.81 -10.55 -6.27
CA ALA A 288 38.85 -9.53 -6.21
C ALA A 288 39.84 -9.75 -5.05
N GLY A 289 39.35 -10.23 -3.89
CA GLY A 289 40.14 -10.45 -2.68
C GLY A 289 40.81 -11.82 -2.60
N GLY A 290 40.40 -12.78 -3.44
CA GLY A 290 40.94 -14.13 -3.49
C GLY A 290 40.35 -15.07 -2.42
N GLU A 291 40.65 -16.37 -2.58
CA GLU A 291 40.14 -17.44 -1.72
C GLU A 291 40.55 -17.31 -0.25
N SER A 292 41.58 -16.51 0.06
CA SER A 292 41.98 -16.23 1.44
C SER A 292 40.83 -15.65 2.28
N LEU A 293 39.93 -14.87 1.67
CA LEU A 293 38.75 -14.34 2.36
C LEU A 293 37.83 -15.47 2.83
N GLN A 294 37.47 -16.39 1.94
CA GLN A 294 36.58 -17.50 2.26
C GLN A 294 37.22 -18.47 3.26
N ASN A 295 38.54 -18.70 3.13
CA ASN A 295 39.30 -19.54 4.05
C ASN A 295 39.34 -18.95 5.46
N GLU A 296 39.59 -17.64 5.60
CA GLU A 296 39.54 -16.98 6.91
C GLU A 296 38.13 -17.05 7.53
N CYS A 297 37.07 -16.86 6.74
CA CYS A 297 35.69 -17.05 7.23
C CYS A 297 35.49 -18.47 7.78
N ARG A 298 35.89 -19.51 7.03
CA ARG A 298 35.72 -20.92 7.45
C ARG A 298 36.53 -21.26 8.71
N MET A 299 37.76 -20.76 8.80
CA MET A 299 38.65 -21.05 9.93
C MET A 299 38.21 -20.33 11.22
N LYS A 300 37.88 -19.04 11.14
CA LYS A 300 37.55 -18.22 12.33
C LYS A 300 36.10 -18.35 12.76
N TYR A 301 35.19 -18.64 11.84
CA TYR A 301 33.74 -18.60 12.04
C TYR A 301 33.08 -19.89 11.56
N LYS A 302 33.53 -21.03 12.11
CA LYS A 302 33.06 -22.38 11.73
C LYS A 302 31.53 -22.55 11.75
N TYR A 303 30.86 -21.86 12.67
CA TYR A 303 29.40 -21.90 12.82
C TYR A 303 28.68 -20.70 12.19
N GLY A 304 29.39 -19.93 11.37
CA GLY A 304 28.87 -18.72 10.74
C GLY A 304 28.77 -17.53 11.70
N VAL A 305 27.88 -16.60 11.38
CA VAL A 305 27.63 -15.38 12.15
C VAL A 305 26.13 -15.21 12.39
N GLN A 306 25.77 -14.79 13.61
CA GLN A 306 24.38 -14.47 13.93
C GLN A 306 23.94 -13.18 13.19
N PRO A 307 22.65 -13.06 12.82
CA PRO A 307 22.12 -11.81 12.28
C PRO A 307 22.48 -10.60 13.16
N GLY A 308 22.91 -9.51 12.53
CA GLY A 308 23.34 -8.30 13.24
C GLY A 308 24.79 -8.30 13.75
N LYS A 309 25.45 -9.46 13.82
CA LYS A 309 26.85 -9.56 14.24
C LYS A 309 27.81 -9.45 13.04
N VAL A 310 29.08 -9.16 13.33
CA VAL A 310 30.11 -8.92 12.32
C VAL A 310 31.27 -9.91 12.50
N ALA A 311 31.64 -10.57 11.41
CA ALA A 311 32.85 -11.37 11.26
C ALA A 311 33.92 -10.55 10.54
N MET A 312 35.18 -10.65 10.96
CA MET A 312 36.30 -9.89 10.42
C MET A 312 37.35 -10.81 9.80
N THR A 313 37.75 -10.49 8.57
CA THR A 313 38.92 -11.06 7.90
C THR A 313 39.89 -9.96 7.50
N LYS A 314 41.11 -10.36 7.09
CA LYS A 314 42.00 -9.44 6.34
C LYS A 314 41.40 -9.12 4.97
N GLY A 315 41.98 -8.13 4.29
CA GLY A 315 41.57 -7.71 2.95
C GLY A 315 41.83 -8.71 1.81
N GLY A 316 42.69 -9.71 2.03
CA GLY A 316 43.22 -10.52 0.93
C GLY A 316 43.92 -9.63 -0.10
N ASN A 317 43.53 -9.76 -1.37
CA ASN A 317 44.03 -8.94 -2.48
C ASN A 317 43.27 -7.60 -2.67
N LEU A 318 42.26 -7.31 -1.85
CA LEU A 318 41.55 -6.03 -1.91
C LEU A 318 42.45 -4.89 -1.42
N HIS A 319 42.21 -3.67 -1.90
CA HIS A 319 42.87 -2.47 -1.38
C HIS A 319 42.26 -1.98 -0.06
N CYS A 320 42.11 -2.89 0.91
CA CYS A 320 41.67 -2.60 2.27
C CYS A 320 42.42 -3.42 3.31
N ARG A 321 42.43 -2.95 4.56
CA ARG A 321 43.08 -3.66 5.67
C ARG A 321 42.21 -4.81 6.16
N GLN A 322 40.90 -4.59 6.24
CA GLN A 322 39.94 -5.56 6.78
C GLN A 322 38.65 -5.62 5.95
N VAL A 323 38.01 -6.79 5.94
CA VAL A 323 36.66 -6.97 5.43
C VAL A 323 35.74 -7.37 6.59
N TYR A 324 34.63 -6.64 6.72
CA TYR A 324 33.62 -6.87 7.76
C TYR A 324 32.41 -7.55 7.14
N HIS A 325 32.26 -8.83 7.40
CA HIS A 325 31.18 -9.66 6.88
C HIS A 325 30.05 -9.73 7.89
N GLY A 326 28.81 -9.51 7.49
CA GLY A 326 27.68 -9.79 8.36
C GLY A 326 26.50 -10.38 7.63
N ALA A 327 25.70 -11.07 8.43
CA ALA A 327 24.44 -11.61 8.01
C ALA A 327 23.32 -10.62 8.34
N ILE A 328 22.56 -10.26 7.32
CA ILE A 328 21.29 -9.58 7.48
C ILE A 328 20.19 -10.50 6.96
N GLN A 329 19.08 -10.54 7.70
CA GLN A 329 17.92 -11.35 7.35
C GLN A 329 17.23 -10.77 6.11
N LYS A 330 16.36 -11.56 5.49
CA LYS A 330 15.45 -11.05 4.46
C LYS A 330 14.47 -10.06 5.09
N TRP A 331 14.08 -9.05 4.33
CA TRP A 331 13.06 -8.10 4.77
C TRP A 331 11.75 -8.81 5.13
N ASP A 332 11.28 -8.57 6.35
CA ASP A 332 10.14 -9.27 6.96
C ASP A 332 8.88 -8.40 7.03
N HIS A 333 8.89 -7.22 6.40
CA HIS A 333 7.78 -6.25 6.42
C HIS A 333 7.37 -5.83 7.84
N TYR A 334 8.35 -5.63 8.73
CA TYR A 334 8.13 -5.28 10.14
C TYR A 334 7.45 -6.37 10.99
N LYS A 335 7.45 -7.63 10.52
CA LYS A 335 6.85 -8.75 11.26
C LYS A 335 7.79 -9.43 12.25
N GLY A 336 9.08 -9.07 12.24
CA GLY A 336 10.10 -9.68 13.07
C GLY A 336 11.24 -8.71 13.39
N ASP A 337 12.44 -9.25 13.57
CA ASP A 337 13.62 -8.50 14.00
C ASP A 337 14.53 -8.04 12.85
N ALA A 338 14.16 -8.26 11.58
CA ALA A 338 15.05 -8.03 10.44
C ALA A 338 15.57 -6.59 10.35
N LEU A 339 14.74 -5.59 10.66
CA LEU A 339 15.18 -4.19 10.69
C LEU A 339 16.10 -3.91 11.88
N SER A 340 15.81 -4.49 13.05
CA SER A 340 16.64 -4.35 14.24
C SER A 340 18.03 -4.95 14.00
N LYS A 341 18.10 -6.14 13.40
CA LYS A 341 19.36 -6.80 13.04
C LYS A 341 20.14 -6.07 11.96
N PHE A 342 19.48 -5.41 11.01
CA PHE A 342 20.16 -4.52 10.07
C PHE A 342 20.78 -3.30 10.81
N ASN A 343 20.02 -2.62 11.67
CA ASN A 343 20.58 -1.51 12.47
C ASN A 343 21.76 -1.97 13.33
N GLU A 344 21.63 -3.12 13.99
CA GLU A 344 22.67 -3.74 14.82
C GLU A 344 23.94 -4.00 13.99
N PHE A 345 23.81 -4.56 12.78
CA PHE A 345 24.92 -4.82 11.88
C PHE A 345 25.70 -3.56 11.50
N VAL A 346 25.02 -2.51 11.05
CA VAL A 346 25.68 -1.26 10.62
C VAL A 346 26.39 -0.60 11.81
N ASN A 347 25.73 -0.54 12.98
CA ASN A 347 26.33 0.01 14.19
C ASN A 347 27.57 -0.77 14.63
N ASN A 348 27.50 -2.11 14.61
CA ASN A 348 28.64 -2.96 14.96
C ASN A 348 29.81 -2.75 13.99
N CYS A 349 29.57 -2.56 12.69
CA CYS A 349 30.63 -2.24 11.74
C CYS A 349 31.31 -0.90 12.08
N LEU A 350 30.53 0.15 12.35
CA LEU A 350 31.07 1.48 12.70
C LEU A 350 31.88 1.44 14.01
N GLN A 351 31.31 0.84 15.05
CA GLN A 351 31.96 0.70 16.35
C GLN A 351 33.23 -0.15 16.27
N MET A 352 33.21 -1.25 15.50
CA MET A 352 34.37 -2.11 15.35
C MET A 352 35.48 -1.43 14.54
N ALA A 353 35.15 -0.65 13.51
CA ALA A 353 36.12 0.15 12.77
C ALA A 353 36.77 1.22 13.65
N ASP A 354 35.98 1.92 14.46
CA ASP A 354 36.49 2.93 15.41
C ASP A 354 37.41 2.29 16.47
N LYS A 355 36.99 1.17 17.05
CA LYS A 355 37.77 0.40 18.03
C LYS A 355 39.09 -0.11 17.44
N ASN A 356 39.10 -0.49 16.16
CA ASN A 356 40.29 -0.96 15.46
C ASN A 356 41.14 0.19 14.90
N LEU A 357 40.84 1.46 15.22
CA LEU A 357 41.58 2.64 14.78
C LEU A 357 41.60 2.81 13.25
N MET A 358 40.49 2.46 12.59
CA MET A 358 40.35 2.59 11.14
C MET A 358 39.89 4.01 10.80
N SER A 359 40.47 4.60 9.74
CA SER A 359 40.15 5.96 9.32
C SER A 359 39.04 6.04 8.27
N SER A 360 38.78 4.93 7.57
CA SER A 360 37.80 4.90 6.47
C SER A 360 37.06 3.56 6.34
N ILE A 361 35.77 3.63 6.06
CA ILE A 361 34.90 2.45 5.87
C ILE A 361 34.01 2.62 4.64
N ALA A 362 33.89 1.58 3.83
CA ALA A 362 33.00 1.53 2.67
C ALA A 362 31.88 0.50 2.86
N PHE A 363 30.63 0.95 2.78
CA PHE A 363 29.42 0.13 2.80
C PHE A 363 28.85 -0.03 1.39
N PRO A 364 28.33 -1.21 1.02
CA PRO A 364 27.43 -1.34 -0.13
C PRO A 364 26.06 -0.71 0.19
N ALA A 365 25.17 -0.68 -0.79
CA ALA A 365 23.73 -0.56 -0.53
C ALA A 365 23.20 -1.84 0.14
N VAL A 366 23.38 -1.93 1.46
CA VAL A 366 23.07 -3.13 2.25
C VAL A 366 21.56 -3.44 2.16
N GLY A 367 21.23 -4.70 1.86
CA GLY A 367 19.84 -5.21 1.88
C GLY A 367 18.99 -4.94 0.64
N THR A 368 19.37 -4.02 -0.25
CA THR A 368 18.54 -3.60 -1.41
C THR A 368 18.47 -4.62 -2.55
N GLY A 369 19.35 -5.63 -2.53
CA GLY A 369 19.34 -6.73 -3.51
C GLY A 369 18.35 -7.85 -3.13
N ARG A 370 18.83 -9.10 -3.17
CA ARG A 370 18.02 -10.32 -2.91
C ARG A 370 17.29 -10.36 -1.56
N LEU A 371 17.71 -9.53 -0.61
CA LEU A 371 17.09 -9.46 0.72
C LEU A 371 15.83 -8.61 0.74
N GLY A 372 15.56 -7.82 -0.31
CA GLY A 372 14.25 -7.20 -0.55
C GLY A 372 13.92 -6.00 0.34
N TYR A 373 14.90 -5.36 0.96
CA TYR A 373 14.64 -4.12 1.69
C TYR A 373 14.29 -3.00 0.70
N PRO A 374 13.24 -2.22 0.97
CA PRO A 374 12.99 -0.97 0.25
C PRO A 374 14.23 -0.07 0.29
N ARG A 375 14.59 0.53 -0.85
CA ARG A 375 15.81 1.34 -1.01
C ARG A 375 15.85 2.52 -0.03
N ASP A 376 14.71 3.17 0.17
CA ASP A 376 14.53 4.28 1.09
C ASP A 376 14.70 3.84 2.54
N LEU A 377 14.16 2.68 2.91
CA LEU A 377 14.33 2.09 4.24
C LEU A 377 15.79 1.72 4.51
N ALA A 378 16.46 1.11 3.53
CA ALA A 378 17.87 0.73 3.65
C ALA A 378 18.77 1.96 3.79
N ALA A 379 18.58 2.97 2.93
CA ALA A 379 19.29 4.24 3.00
C ALA A 379 19.08 4.89 4.39
N ARG A 380 17.83 5.04 4.81
CA ARG A 380 17.47 5.63 6.12
C ARG A 380 18.18 4.94 7.28
N THR A 381 18.12 3.61 7.32
CA THR A 381 18.74 2.82 8.38
C THR A 381 20.25 3.04 8.42
N MET A 382 20.93 2.91 7.29
CA MET A 382 22.39 3.09 7.22
C MET A 382 22.82 4.48 7.63
N PHE A 383 22.13 5.51 7.14
CA PHE A 383 22.41 6.89 7.47
C PHE A 383 22.12 7.25 8.93
N LYS A 384 21.00 6.75 9.47
CA LYS A 384 20.65 6.92 10.88
C LYS A 384 21.73 6.33 11.78
N CYS A 385 22.19 5.10 11.51
CA CYS A 385 23.29 4.49 12.24
C CYS A 385 24.56 5.35 12.20
N CYS A 386 24.94 5.87 11.02
CA CYS A 386 26.11 6.74 10.90
C CYS A 386 25.96 8.02 11.72
N ARG A 387 24.82 8.70 11.60
CA ARG A 387 24.52 9.92 12.35
C ARG A 387 24.53 9.68 13.85
N ASP A 388 23.85 8.64 14.31
CA ASP A 388 23.70 8.34 15.73
C ASP A 388 25.07 7.93 16.32
N PHE A 389 25.88 7.14 15.59
CA PHE A 389 27.27 6.82 15.95
C PHE A 389 28.13 8.08 16.11
N LEU A 390 28.06 9.00 15.14
CA LEU A 390 28.86 10.24 15.15
C LEU A 390 28.41 11.20 16.25
N ARG A 391 27.11 11.27 16.58
CA ARG A 391 26.56 12.10 17.67
C ARG A 391 26.96 11.59 19.05
N GLN A 392 27.03 10.26 19.23
CA GLN A 392 27.37 9.65 20.52
C GLN A 392 28.84 9.75 20.87
N LYS A 393 29.71 10.09 19.91
CA LYS A 393 31.16 10.10 20.08
C LYS A 393 31.67 11.53 20.15
N SER A 394 32.38 11.87 21.23
CA SER A 394 33.14 13.12 21.34
C SER A 394 34.40 13.12 20.50
N SER A 395 34.91 11.94 20.14
CA SER A 395 36.01 11.72 19.19
C SER A 395 35.85 10.38 18.49
N THR A 396 36.24 10.31 17.22
CA THR A 396 36.28 9.06 16.44
C THR A 396 37.48 9.04 15.50
N THR A 397 38.03 7.85 15.31
CA THR A 397 39.09 7.60 14.32
C THR A 397 38.55 7.57 12.89
N LEU A 398 37.28 7.25 12.70
CA LEU A 398 36.62 7.24 11.40
C LEU A 398 36.48 8.67 10.85
N LYS A 399 37.25 8.96 9.79
CA LYS A 399 37.21 10.22 9.06
C LYS A 399 36.39 10.13 7.77
N LYS A 400 36.19 8.92 7.22
CA LYS A 400 35.44 8.72 5.98
C LYS A 400 34.49 7.53 6.07
N ILE A 401 33.22 7.77 5.78
CA ILE A 401 32.18 6.74 5.60
C ILE A 401 31.69 6.84 4.16
N ILE A 402 31.82 5.77 3.38
CA ILE A 402 31.51 5.79 1.95
C ILE A 402 30.44 4.76 1.65
N PHE A 403 29.34 5.18 1.05
CA PHE A 403 28.32 4.31 0.49
C PHE A 403 28.60 4.12 -1.00
N VAL A 404 28.88 2.88 -1.39
CA VAL A 404 29.20 2.51 -2.77
C VAL A 404 28.01 1.79 -3.37
N VAL A 405 27.40 2.42 -4.36
CA VAL A 405 26.29 1.85 -5.11
C VAL A 405 26.83 1.32 -6.43
N TYR A 406 26.44 0.11 -6.80
CA TYR A 406 26.83 -0.46 -8.08
C TYR A 406 26.39 0.45 -9.22
N HIS A 407 27.29 0.75 -10.16
CA HIS A 407 27.10 1.80 -11.15
C HIS A 407 25.87 1.62 -12.07
N GLU A 408 25.40 0.39 -12.26
CA GLU A 408 24.17 0.11 -13.01
C GLU A 408 22.89 0.31 -12.17
N ASP A 409 22.98 0.36 -10.84
CA ASP A 409 21.84 0.55 -9.93
C ASP A 409 21.56 2.03 -9.69
N LYS A 410 21.11 2.71 -10.77
CA LYS A 410 20.81 4.15 -10.78
C LYS A 410 19.72 4.52 -9.77
N GLU A 411 18.73 3.66 -9.58
CA GLU A 411 17.62 3.90 -8.65
C GLU A 411 18.08 3.94 -7.20
N THR A 412 18.88 2.95 -6.77
CA THR A 412 19.45 2.94 -5.42
C THR A 412 20.40 4.11 -5.23
N PHE A 413 21.19 4.47 -6.25
CA PHE A 413 22.08 5.62 -6.19
C PHE A 413 21.30 6.91 -5.94
N GLN A 414 20.24 7.15 -6.72
CA GLN A 414 19.40 8.35 -6.58
C GLN A 414 18.80 8.44 -5.17
N VAL A 415 18.26 7.34 -4.65
CA VAL A 415 17.67 7.33 -3.30
C VAL A 415 18.72 7.64 -2.25
N ILE A 416 19.84 6.92 -2.22
CA ILE A 416 20.90 7.13 -1.21
C ILE A 416 21.50 8.54 -1.34
N HIS A 417 21.67 9.05 -2.56
CA HIS A 417 22.17 10.40 -2.82
C HIS A 417 21.23 11.49 -2.26
N VAL A 418 19.92 11.37 -2.51
CA VAL A 418 18.91 12.29 -1.95
C VAL A 418 18.91 12.25 -0.42
N PHE A 419 19.04 11.07 0.18
CA PHE A 419 19.15 10.91 1.63
C PHE A 419 20.41 11.60 2.19
N LEU A 420 21.55 11.47 1.50
CA LEU A 420 22.79 12.15 1.87
C LEU A 420 22.61 13.68 1.85
N GLN A 421 22.07 14.23 0.76
CA GLN A 421 21.83 15.67 0.62
C GLN A 421 20.86 16.18 1.68
N THR A 422 19.80 15.42 1.95
CA THR A 422 18.82 15.74 3.00
C THR A 422 19.49 15.83 4.37
N ILE A 423 20.33 14.85 4.74
CA ILE A 423 21.02 14.86 6.04
C ILE A 423 22.04 15.98 6.14
N TYR A 424 22.70 16.32 5.04
CA TYR A 424 23.61 17.46 5.02
C TYR A 424 22.89 18.79 5.15
N ASN A 425 21.70 18.93 4.58
CA ASN A 425 20.91 20.15 4.64
C ASN A 425 20.19 20.35 6.00
N ILE A 426 19.98 19.30 6.79
CA ILE A 426 19.44 19.44 8.16
C ILE A 426 20.52 19.90 9.15
N ASN A 427 21.78 19.53 8.94
CA ASN A 427 22.87 19.91 9.83
C ASN A 427 23.47 21.29 9.48
N THR A 428 22.79 22.07 8.63
CA THR A 428 23.16 23.42 8.20
C THR A 428 22.16 24.50 8.64
N PHE A 429 21.20 24.16 9.51
CA PHE A 429 20.33 25.11 10.20
C PHE A 429 20.56 25.06 11.71
#